data_AF-A0A7C4TQR1-F1
#
_entry.id   AF-A0A7C4TQR1-F1
#
_cell.length_a   1.000
_cell.length_b   1.000
_cell.length_c   1.000
_cell.angle_alpha   90.00
_cell.angle_beta   90.00
_cell.angle_gamma   90.00
#
_symmetry.space_group_name_H-M   'P 1'
#
loop_
_entity.id
_entity.type
_entity.pdbx_description
1 polymer ?
#
loop_
_entity_poly.entity_id
_entity_poly.type
_entity_poly.pdbx_seq_one_letter_code
_entity_poly.pdbx_strand_id
1 'polypeptide(L)' 'KISGYFDNDRAGGEATEKFKAEFGDDFQDVRSEYQSFKDINEFLKSK' A
#
# COMPACT_ATOMS: atom_id res chain seq x y z
N LYS A 1 9.40 -0.44 11.81
CA LYS A 1 8.48 0.10 10.79
C LYS A 1 8.36 -0.86 9.62
N ILE A 2 7.14 -1.36 9.42
CA ILE A 2 6.68 -2.25 8.38
C ILE A 2 6.07 -1.39 7.28
N SER A 3 6.58 -1.48 6.05
CA SER A 3 6.05 -0.73 4.91
C SER A 3 5.13 -1.62 4.06
N GLY A 4 3.88 -1.18 3.89
CA GLY A 4 2.89 -1.88 3.07
C GLY A 4 2.85 -1.37 1.65
N TYR A 5 3.22 -2.23 0.69
CA TYR A 5 3.12 -1.97 -0.75
C TYR A 5 1.96 -2.79 -1.34
N PHE A 6 0.75 -2.29 -1.19
CA PHE A 6 -0.46 -2.93 -1.69
C PHE A 6 -0.92 -2.31 -3.01
N ASP A 7 -1.81 -3.03 -3.70
CA ASP A 7 -2.51 -2.51 -4.87
C ASP A 7 -3.42 -1.32 -4.50
N ASN A 8 -3.68 -0.44 -5.46
CA ASN A 8 -4.59 0.70 -5.34
C ASN A 8 -6.04 0.29 -5.67
N ASP A 9 -6.42 -0.91 -5.27
CA ASP A 9 -7.75 -1.50 -5.46
C ASP A 9 -8.40 -1.83 -4.11
N ARG A 10 -9.67 -2.24 -4.16
CA ARG A 10 -10.44 -2.63 -2.96
C ARG A 10 -9.71 -3.66 -2.09
N ALA A 11 -9.10 -4.68 -2.71
CA ALA A 11 -8.37 -5.72 -1.98
C ALA A 11 -7.15 -5.16 -1.22
N GLY A 12 -6.44 -4.21 -1.81
CA GLY A 12 -5.33 -3.52 -1.14
C GLY A 12 -5.80 -2.62 0.00
N GLY A 13 -6.98 -2.00 -0.14
CA GLY A 13 -7.68 -1.31 0.94
C GLY A 13 -7.98 -2.23 2.13
N GLU A 14 -8.63 -3.37 1.87
CA GLU A 14 -8.99 -4.36 2.90
C GLU A 14 -7.74 -4.93 3.60
N ALA A 15 -6.64 -5.16 2.87
CA ALA A 15 -5.37 -5.57 3.46
C ALA A 15 -4.78 -4.46 4.35
N THR A 16 -4.77 -3.21 3.86
CA THR A 16 -4.26 -2.06 4.63
C THR A 16 -4.99 -1.91 5.97
N GLU A 17 -6.31 -2.05 6.00
CA GLU A 17 -7.09 -1.96 7.24
C GLU A 17 -6.73 -3.06 8.23
N LYS A 18 -6.57 -4.31 7.76
CA LYS A 18 -6.15 -5.44 8.61
C LYS A 18 -4.75 -5.22 9.20
N PHE A 19 -3.81 -4.77 8.38
CA PHE A 19 -2.44 -4.51 8.84
C PHE A 19 -2.37 -3.31 9.79
N LYS A 20 -3.15 -2.24 9.56
CA LYS A 20 -3.28 -1.14 10.52
C LYS A 20 -3.86 -1.61 11.86
N ALA A 21 -4.84 -2.52 11.84
CA ALA A 21 -5.42 -3.07 13.05
C ALA A 21 -4.45 -3.99 13.83
N GLU A 22 -3.61 -4.76 13.12
CA GLU A 22 -2.66 -5.69 13.73
C GLU A 22 -1.38 -5.01 14.23
N PHE A 23 -0.83 -4.08 13.44
CA PHE A 23 0.49 -3.50 13.68
C PHE A 23 0.47 -2.05 14.15
N GLY A 24 -0.69 -1.37 14.11
CA GLY A 24 -0.83 0.02 14.58
C GLY A 24 0.21 0.96 13.97
N ASP A 25 0.91 1.71 14.82
CA ASP A 25 1.94 2.69 14.43
C ASP A 25 3.19 2.08 13.80
N ASP A 26 3.40 0.77 13.93
CA ASP A 26 4.51 0.10 13.25
C ASP A 26 4.26 -0.09 11.77
N PHE A 27 3.01 -0.03 11.30
CA PHE A 27 2.65 -0.17 9.89
C PHE A 27 2.46 1.18 9.18
N GLN A 28 3.10 1.31 8.03
CA GLN A 28 3.01 2.48 7.16
C GLN A 28 2.48 2.09 5.78
N ASP A 29 1.36 2.69 5.39
CA ASP A 29 0.82 2.62 4.03
C ASP A 29 1.57 3.60 3.12
N VAL A 30 2.26 3.07 2.11
CA VAL A 30 3.09 3.87 1.19
C VAL A 30 2.42 4.13 -0.17
N ARG A 31 1.16 3.72 -0.34
CA ARG A 31 0.41 3.89 -1.59
C ARG A 31 0.24 5.34 -2.04
N SER A 32 0.35 6.29 -1.11
CA SER A 32 0.36 7.72 -1.42
C SER A 32 1.45 8.13 -2.43
N GLU A 33 2.56 7.39 -2.51
CA GLU A 33 3.64 7.63 -3.48
C GLU A 33 3.30 7.19 -4.91
N TYR A 34 2.34 6.28 -5.08
CA TYR A 34 2.01 5.67 -6.37
C TYR A 34 0.51 5.52 -6.63
N GLN A 35 -0.34 6.33 -5.98
CA GLN A 35 -1.80 6.25 -6.05
C GLN A 35 -2.38 6.39 -7.48
N SER A 36 -1.62 6.99 -8.40
CA SER A 36 -2.01 7.16 -9.80
C SER A 36 -1.83 5.90 -10.65
N PHE A 37 -1.20 4.86 -10.09
CA PHE A 37 -0.91 3.59 -10.75
C PHE A 37 -1.75 2.48 -10.14
N LYS A 38 -1.98 1.39 -10.86
CA LYS A 38 -2.69 0.23 -10.29
C LYS A 38 -1.94 -0.38 -9.11
N ASP A 39 -0.63 -0.56 -9.26
CA ASP A 39 0.23 -1.24 -8.31
C ASP A 39 1.68 -0.72 -8.38
N ILE A 40 2.51 -1.17 -7.44
CA ILE A 40 3.91 -0.73 -7.37
C ILE A 40 4.71 -1.11 -8.62
N ASN A 41 4.42 -2.24 -9.27
CA ASN A 41 5.19 -2.63 -10.46
C ASN A 41 4.90 -1.68 -11.63
N GLU A 42 3.65 -1.24 -11.77
CA GLU A 42 3.26 -0.27 -12.80
C GLU A 42 3.96 1.08 -12.57
N PHE A 43 4.02 1.55 -11.32
CA PHE A 43 4.78 2.75 -10.95
C PHE A 43 6.28 2.64 -11.26
N LEU A 44 6.91 1.53 -10.87
CA LEU A 44 8.34 1.34 -11.06
C LEU A 44 8.74 1.22 -12.54
N LYS A 45 7.84 0.69 -13.38
CA LYS A 45 8.05 0.63 -14.84
C LYS A 45 7.83 1.95 -15.55
N SER A 46 7.13 2.90 -14.92
CA SER A 46 6.89 4.24 -15.46
C SER A 46 8.01 5.23 -15.13
N LYS A 47 9.02 4.83 -14.34
CA LYS A 47 10.23 5.60 -14.06
C LYS A 47 11.34 5.27 -15.06
#